data_AF-A0A962D5D7-F1
#
_entry.id   AF-A0A962D5D7-F1
#
_cell.length_a   1.000
_cell.length_b   1.000
_cell.length_c   1.000
_cell.angle_alpha   90.00
_cell.angle_beta   90.00
_cell.angle_gamma   90.00
#
_symmetry.space_group_name_H-M   'P 1'
#
loop_
_entity.id
_entity.type
_entity.pdbx_description
1 polymer ?
#
loop_
_entity_poly.entity_id
_entity_poly.type
_entity_poly.pdbx_seq_one_letter_code
_entity_poly.pdbx_strand_id
1 'polypeptide(L)'
;MRRIWWCLGLVAGLLASPLRADSTSEANPALQRLTEQAREQALLLDHDQGRFSGPAYERLLAEGRQARFFLIGEEHGIAENPLLAAALFGELVEAGYRRLTIEISAPMAATLDRTLRQGGLSALADLYAEPGGEPAFFGMQQEAELLASVRAAVDDELVLWGIDYEVGGDRQLLRELAALPRPDQAEASLSALLQASRQSWARFEAERDPQYIFSFSGDPELVRAVRTGWPDAPPAATAILQTLEDTFAINRLWISGQGWRSNELRGERMRQNFLQHWRQAEVSGAPPRVMVKLGASHLVRGRNMTDTFDLGALLPELAAIRGERSFSLLVLPGIDSQVARLDPVAWAYQPAPAKDGYDEALEPLLAAAVDGRFTLIDLRPLRPLLPASRSSEALRRVVMGFDMLLVLNGSTPSSEFAAPAAE
;
A
#
# COMPACT_ATOMS: atom_id res chain seq x y z
N MET A 1 -25.92 21.86 -3.57
CA MET A 1 -25.40 22.34 -4.87
C MET A 1 -24.52 23.58 -4.66
N ARG A 2 -23.22 23.39 -4.41
CA ARG A 2 -22.23 24.47 -4.42
C ARG A 2 -21.00 23.96 -5.15
N ARG A 3 -20.67 24.66 -6.23
CA ARG A 3 -19.60 24.37 -7.18
C ARG A 3 -18.24 24.56 -6.51
N ILE A 4 -17.37 23.57 -6.64
CA ILE A 4 -15.95 23.63 -6.26
C ILE A 4 -15.25 24.55 -7.26
N TRP A 5 -14.61 25.60 -6.73
CA TRP A 5 -13.86 26.56 -7.51
C TRP A 5 -12.46 26.03 -7.79
N TRP A 6 -12.11 26.01 -9.07
CA TRP A 6 -10.74 25.93 -9.57
C TRP A 6 -10.05 27.28 -9.33
N CYS A 7 -8.86 27.29 -8.72
CA CYS A 7 -8.05 28.50 -8.63
C CYS A 7 -7.36 28.78 -9.97
N LEU A 8 -7.98 29.67 -10.76
CA LEU A 8 -7.32 30.49 -11.77
C LEU A 8 -6.68 31.71 -11.08
N GLY A 9 -5.35 31.82 -11.12
CA GLY A 9 -4.61 33.01 -10.71
C GLY A 9 -4.50 34.01 -11.87
N LEU A 10 -5.05 35.20 -11.68
CA LEU A 10 -5.02 36.31 -12.63
C LEU A 10 -3.84 37.26 -12.34
N VAL A 11 -3.25 37.72 -13.42
CA VAL A 11 -2.07 38.58 -13.59
C VAL A 11 -2.21 39.94 -12.89
N ALA A 12 -1.15 40.36 -12.20
CA ALA A 12 -0.87 41.77 -11.93
C ALA A 12 0.65 42.03 -12.09
N GLY A 13 0.97 43.03 -12.92
CA GLY A 13 2.30 43.30 -13.44
C GLY A 13 3.31 43.82 -12.41
N LEU A 14 4.56 43.41 -12.62
CA LEU A 14 5.74 43.99 -12.00
C LEU A 14 6.76 44.35 -13.09
N LEU A 15 7.41 45.47 -12.85
CA LEU A 15 8.27 46.23 -13.74
C LEU A 15 9.44 45.39 -14.28
N ALA A 16 9.70 45.55 -15.58
CA ALA A 16 10.81 44.95 -16.29
C ALA A 16 12.15 45.39 -15.66
N SER A 17 12.86 44.44 -15.06
CA SER A 17 14.30 44.51 -14.83
C SER A 17 15.00 43.69 -15.92
N PRO A 18 16.17 44.12 -16.42
CA PRO A 18 16.80 43.47 -17.56
C PRO A 18 17.20 42.03 -17.21
N LEU A 19 16.74 41.11 -18.06
CA LEU A 19 17.17 39.72 -18.13
C LEU A 19 18.70 39.65 -18.16
N ARG A 20 19.30 39.18 -17.06
CA ARG A 20 20.61 38.54 -17.13
C ARG A 20 20.40 37.13 -17.66
N ALA A 21 20.85 36.94 -18.89
CA ALA A 21 21.05 35.62 -19.47
C ALA A 21 22.10 34.82 -18.66
N ASP A 22 21.86 33.52 -18.62
CA ASP A 22 22.77 32.42 -18.32
C ASP A 22 23.55 32.45 -17.00
N SER A 23 22.95 31.82 -15.98
CA SER A 23 23.71 30.91 -15.13
C SER A 23 23.35 29.49 -15.53
N THR A 24 24.21 28.85 -16.33
CA THR A 24 24.32 27.39 -16.32
C THR A 24 24.46 26.96 -14.86
N SER A 25 23.47 26.24 -14.33
CA SER A 25 23.51 25.66 -12.99
C SER A 25 24.78 24.82 -12.85
N GLU A 26 25.78 25.30 -12.13
CA GLU A 26 26.91 24.47 -11.74
C GLU A 26 26.35 23.30 -10.94
N ALA A 27 26.51 22.09 -11.48
CA ALA A 27 26.05 20.87 -10.84
C ALA A 27 26.62 20.78 -9.41
N ASN A 28 25.73 20.69 -8.42
CA ASN A 28 26.10 20.64 -7.01
C ASN A 28 27.08 19.47 -6.76
N PRO A 29 28.36 19.72 -6.42
CA PRO A 29 29.37 18.65 -6.29
C PRO A 29 29.06 17.64 -5.18
N ALA A 30 28.15 17.95 -4.26
CA ALA A 30 27.66 16.98 -3.27
C ALA A 30 26.66 16.00 -3.89
N LEU A 31 25.76 16.47 -4.75
CA LEU A 31 24.79 15.60 -5.44
C LEU A 31 25.48 14.72 -6.50
N GLN A 32 26.51 15.24 -7.18
CA GLN A 32 27.32 14.42 -8.10
C GLN A 32 27.99 13.25 -7.37
N ARG A 33 28.65 13.52 -6.25
CA ARG A 33 29.26 12.47 -5.43
C ARG A 33 28.24 11.47 -4.90
N LEU A 34 27.03 11.93 -4.56
CA LEU A 34 25.94 11.04 -4.17
C LEU A 34 25.54 10.10 -5.32
N THR A 35 25.36 10.63 -6.54
CA THR A 35 25.05 9.82 -7.73
C THR A 35 26.16 8.84 -8.06
N GLU A 36 27.42 9.25 -8.00
CA GLU A 36 28.59 8.38 -8.22
C GLU A 36 28.62 7.24 -7.20
N GLN A 37 28.45 7.56 -5.91
CA GLN A 37 28.38 6.54 -4.86
C GLN A 37 27.19 5.60 -5.08
N ALA A 38 26.03 6.12 -5.49
CA ALA A 38 24.85 5.30 -5.79
C ALA A 38 25.12 4.32 -6.94
N ARG A 39 25.85 4.73 -7.99
CA ARG A 39 26.28 3.84 -9.08
C ARG A 39 27.22 2.75 -8.61
N GLU A 40 28.14 3.05 -7.70
CA GLU A 40 29.02 2.04 -7.10
C GLU A 40 28.26 1.01 -6.25
N GLN A 41 27.10 1.40 -5.71
CA GLN A 41 26.21 0.51 -4.94
C GLN A 41 25.14 -0.18 -5.79
N ALA A 42 25.14 0.02 -7.11
CA ALA A 42 24.14 -0.52 -8.00
C ALA A 42 24.37 -2.01 -8.31
N LEU A 43 23.31 -2.80 -8.15
CA LEU A 43 23.24 -4.21 -8.54
C LEU A 43 22.11 -4.39 -9.54
N LEU A 44 22.33 -5.22 -10.56
CA LEU A 44 21.33 -5.51 -11.58
C LEU A 44 20.39 -6.64 -11.12
N LEU A 45 19.10 -6.44 -11.40
CA LEU A 45 18.05 -7.44 -11.28
C LEU A 45 17.63 -7.85 -12.70
N ASP A 46 17.70 -9.14 -12.99
CA ASP A 46 17.21 -9.70 -14.25
C ASP A 46 15.78 -10.19 -14.06
N HIS A 47 14.93 -9.95 -15.05
CA HIS A 47 13.54 -10.40 -15.10
C HIS A 47 13.25 -11.02 -16.46
N ASP A 48 12.81 -12.27 -16.46
CA ASP A 48 12.38 -13.01 -17.65
C ASP A 48 11.15 -13.86 -17.32
N GLN A 49 10.01 -13.52 -17.93
CA GLN A 49 8.75 -14.26 -17.80
C GLN A 49 8.36 -14.55 -16.33
N GLY A 50 8.40 -13.53 -15.47
CA GLY A 50 8.05 -13.66 -14.04
C GLY A 50 9.12 -14.33 -13.17
N ARG A 51 10.27 -14.73 -13.73
CA ARG A 51 11.43 -15.20 -12.96
C ARG A 51 12.40 -14.06 -12.73
N PHE A 52 12.91 -14.00 -11.51
CA PHE A 52 13.87 -12.99 -11.07
C PHE A 52 15.22 -13.63 -10.76
N SER A 53 16.31 -13.00 -11.17
CA SER A 53 17.67 -13.51 -10.92
C SER A 53 18.71 -12.38 -10.92
N GLY A 54 19.97 -12.75 -10.71
CA GLY A 54 21.10 -11.81 -10.77
C GLY A 54 21.50 -11.26 -9.40
N PRO A 55 22.55 -10.43 -9.35
CA PRO A 55 23.17 -9.98 -8.10
C PRO A 55 22.22 -9.24 -7.16
N ALA A 56 21.27 -8.47 -7.70
CA ALA A 56 20.26 -7.78 -6.89
C ALA A 56 19.30 -8.78 -6.22
N TYR A 57 18.84 -9.80 -6.95
CA TYR A 57 17.94 -10.82 -6.40
C TYR A 57 18.59 -11.59 -5.25
N GLU A 58 19.83 -12.03 -5.45
CA GLU A 58 20.61 -12.71 -4.40
C GLU A 58 20.82 -11.82 -3.17
N ARG A 59 21.04 -10.52 -3.39
CA ARG A 59 21.15 -9.55 -2.30
C ARG A 59 19.85 -9.45 -1.50
N LEU A 60 18.70 -9.35 -2.18
CA LEU A 60 17.39 -9.28 -1.53
C LEU A 60 17.09 -10.55 -0.73
N LEU A 61 17.39 -11.73 -1.28
CA LEU A 61 17.26 -13.00 -0.55
C LEU A 61 18.17 -13.04 0.69
N ALA A 62 19.42 -12.58 0.57
CA ALA A 62 20.35 -12.56 1.70
C ALA A 62 19.88 -11.64 2.84
N GLU A 63 19.36 -10.44 2.53
CA GLU A 63 18.80 -9.52 3.52
C GLU A 63 17.52 -10.11 4.14
N GLY A 64 16.62 -10.68 3.32
CA GLY A 64 15.39 -11.34 3.79
C GLY A 64 15.66 -12.52 4.73
N ARG A 65 16.62 -13.39 4.42
CA ARG A 65 17.00 -14.53 5.29
C ARG A 65 17.50 -14.10 6.67
N GLN A 66 17.90 -12.85 6.86
CA GLN A 66 18.33 -12.30 8.16
C GLN A 66 17.27 -11.43 8.84
N ALA A 67 16.25 -11.00 8.12
CA ALA A 67 15.23 -10.09 8.64
C ALA A 67 14.05 -10.85 9.28
N ARG A 68 13.55 -10.31 10.38
CA ARG A 68 12.23 -10.65 10.93
C ARG A 68 11.12 -10.06 10.07
N PHE A 69 11.33 -8.82 9.64
CA PHE A 69 10.39 -8.06 8.81
C PHE A 69 11.09 -7.68 7.50
N PHE A 70 10.54 -8.13 6.37
CA PHE A 70 10.92 -7.66 5.03
C PHE A 70 9.86 -6.67 4.57
N LEU A 71 10.22 -5.40 4.50
CA LEU A 71 9.32 -4.30 4.13
C LEU A 71 9.57 -3.94 2.66
N ILE A 72 8.51 -3.92 1.85
CA ILE A 72 8.49 -3.50 0.45
C ILE A 72 7.55 -2.30 0.36
N GLY A 73 8.11 -1.10 0.34
CA GLY A 73 7.41 0.15 0.09
C GLY A 73 7.33 0.40 -1.40
N GLU A 74 6.16 0.70 -1.95
CA GLU A 74 5.98 0.83 -3.39
C GLU A 74 5.26 2.12 -3.82
N GLU A 75 5.47 2.53 -5.08
CA GLU A 75 4.40 3.11 -5.89
C GLU A 75 3.49 1.97 -6.38
N HIS A 76 2.18 2.10 -6.20
CA HIS A 76 1.25 1.03 -6.61
C HIS A 76 1.15 0.89 -8.13
N GLY A 77 0.74 -0.28 -8.59
CA GLY A 77 0.35 -0.52 -9.98
C GLY A 77 1.50 -0.82 -10.94
N ILE A 78 2.70 -1.11 -10.44
CA ILE A 78 3.82 -1.63 -11.23
C ILE A 78 3.64 -3.15 -11.39
N ALA A 79 3.50 -3.67 -12.60
CA ALA A 79 3.20 -5.09 -12.84
C ALA A 79 4.26 -6.03 -12.24
N GLU A 80 5.54 -5.68 -12.36
CA GLU A 80 6.63 -6.57 -11.95
C GLU A 80 6.85 -6.59 -10.42
N ASN A 81 6.37 -5.59 -9.67
CA ASN A 81 6.63 -5.53 -8.23
C ASN A 81 5.89 -6.62 -7.42
N PRO A 82 4.58 -6.88 -7.64
CA PRO A 82 3.90 -8.00 -7.01
C PRO A 82 4.51 -9.36 -7.35
N LEU A 83 4.95 -9.54 -8.60
CA LEU A 83 5.62 -10.78 -9.05
C LEU A 83 6.95 -10.98 -8.33
N LEU A 84 7.75 -9.91 -8.17
CA LEU A 84 8.98 -9.94 -7.40
C LEU A 84 8.71 -10.30 -5.94
N ALA A 85 7.71 -9.67 -5.32
CA ALA A 85 7.33 -9.96 -3.94
C ALA A 85 6.90 -11.44 -3.77
N ALA A 86 6.15 -11.99 -4.73
CA ALA A 86 5.72 -13.39 -4.73
C ALA A 86 6.93 -14.34 -4.81
N ALA A 87 7.85 -14.09 -5.74
CA ALA A 87 9.06 -14.88 -5.90
C ALA A 87 9.96 -14.83 -4.64
N LEU A 88 10.17 -13.64 -4.09
CA LEU A 88 10.92 -13.48 -2.84
C LEU A 88 10.23 -14.20 -1.67
N PHE A 89 8.90 -14.13 -1.55
CA PHE A 89 8.18 -14.79 -0.49
C PHE A 89 8.36 -16.31 -0.55
N GLY A 90 8.18 -16.90 -1.73
CA GLY A 90 8.36 -18.34 -1.96
C GLY A 90 9.75 -18.83 -1.55
N GLU A 91 10.81 -18.14 -1.97
CA GLU A 91 12.20 -18.46 -1.60
C GLU A 91 12.50 -18.24 -0.10
N LEU A 92 11.76 -17.36 0.56
CA LEU A 92 11.93 -17.04 1.97
C LEU A 92 11.06 -17.89 2.92
N VAL A 93 10.20 -18.77 2.39
CA VAL A 93 9.42 -19.73 3.20
C VAL A 93 10.36 -20.57 4.07
N GLU A 94 11.46 -21.09 3.53
CA GLU A 94 12.42 -21.89 4.30
C GLU A 94 13.17 -21.08 5.38
N ALA A 95 13.21 -19.74 5.23
CA ALA A 95 13.74 -18.85 6.27
C ALA A 95 12.74 -18.58 7.41
N GLY A 96 11.50 -19.08 7.30
CA GLY A 96 10.44 -18.93 8.30
C GLY A 96 9.43 -17.83 8.00
N TYR A 97 9.39 -17.32 6.76
CA TYR A 97 8.32 -16.41 6.33
C TYR A 97 7.01 -17.19 6.21
N ARG A 98 5.96 -16.66 6.85
CA ARG A 98 4.64 -17.30 6.88
C ARG A 98 3.49 -16.32 6.70
N ARG A 99 3.76 -15.00 6.68
CA ARG A 99 2.72 -13.96 6.64
C ARG A 99 3.08 -12.88 5.64
N LEU A 100 2.09 -12.45 4.88
CA LEU A 100 2.14 -11.25 4.04
C LEU A 100 1.19 -10.21 4.63
N THR A 101 1.72 -9.06 5.03
CA THR A 101 0.93 -7.90 5.44
C THR A 101 0.64 -7.02 4.23
N ILE A 102 -0.63 -6.64 4.05
CA ILE A 102 -1.15 -5.92 2.88
C ILE A 102 -2.03 -4.73 3.25
N GLU A 103 -2.13 -3.76 2.34
CA GLU A 103 -2.80 -2.46 2.52
C GLU A 103 -4.31 -2.51 2.27
N ILE A 104 -4.99 -3.44 2.94
CA ILE A 104 -6.46 -3.50 2.99
C ILE A 104 -6.90 -3.85 4.41
N SER A 105 -8.21 -3.81 4.66
CA SER A 105 -8.73 -4.11 5.97
C SER A 105 -8.51 -5.57 6.40
N ALA A 106 -8.33 -5.78 7.71
CA ALA A 106 -8.19 -7.10 8.30
C ALA A 106 -9.32 -8.09 7.91
N PRO A 107 -10.62 -7.74 8.00
CA PRO A 107 -11.67 -8.67 7.60
C PRO A 107 -11.65 -8.96 6.09
N MET A 108 -11.36 -7.97 5.24
CA MET A 108 -11.31 -8.19 3.79
C MET A 108 -10.12 -9.09 3.41
N ALA A 109 -8.93 -8.87 3.99
CA ALA A 109 -7.79 -9.76 3.79
C ALA A 109 -8.08 -11.20 4.23
N ALA A 110 -8.79 -11.40 5.34
CA ALA A 110 -9.21 -12.73 5.77
C ALA A 110 -10.18 -13.39 4.78
N THR A 111 -11.03 -12.61 4.12
CA THR A 111 -11.92 -13.10 3.05
C THR A 111 -11.15 -13.44 1.78
N LEU A 112 -10.17 -12.62 1.37
CA LEU A 112 -9.28 -12.96 0.25
C LEU A 112 -8.50 -14.25 0.54
N ASP A 113 -7.92 -14.39 1.73
CA ASP A 113 -7.16 -15.58 2.14
C ASP A 113 -8.01 -16.86 2.05
N ARG A 114 -9.21 -16.83 2.63
CA ARG A 114 -10.15 -17.95 2.61
C ARG A 114 -10.59 -18.30 1.20
N THR A 115 -10.86 -17.30 0.38
CA THR A 115 -11.28 -17.48 -1.03
C THR A 115 -10.18 -18.15 -1.84
N LEU A 116 -8.95 -17.66 -1.72
CA LEU A 116 -7.77 -18.25 -2.37
C LEU A 116 -7.49 -19.67 -1.87
N ARG A 117 -7.67 -19.94 -0.57
CA ARG A 117 -7.55 -21.29 -0.02
C ARG A 117 -8.58 -22.27 -0.61
N GLN A 118 -9.78 -21.79 -0.91
CA GLN A 118 -10.87 -22.62 -1.42
C GLN A 118 -10.76 -22.96 -2.90
N GLY A 119 -10.30 -22.03 -3.73
CA GLY A 119 -10.29 -22.24 -5.19
C GLY A 119 -9.29 -21.39 -5.98
N GLY A 120 -8.26 -20.86 -5.32
CA GLY A 120 -7.21 -20.06 -5.96
C GLY A 120 -7.77 -18.87 -6.75
N LEU A 121 -7.14 -18.58 -7.89
CA LEU A 121 -7.51 -17.45 -8.75
C LEU A 121 -8.94 -17.56 -9.32
N SER A 122 -9.48 -18.76 -9.52
CA SER A 122 -10.86 -18.92 -10.01
C SER A 122 -11.86 -18.43 -8.96
N ALA A 123 -11.71 -18.86 -7.71
CA ALA A 123 -12.60 -18.40 -6.64
C ALA A 123 -12.42 -16.90 -6.35
N LEU A 124 -11.20 -16.37 -6.52
CA LEU A 124 -10.96 -14.93 -6.40
C LEU A 124 -11.68 -14.15 -7.52
N ALA A 125 -11.69 -14.67 -8.75
CA ALA A 125 -12.41 -14.06 -9.86
C ALA A 125 -13.92 -14.04 -9.61
N ASP A 126 -14.48 -15.12 -9.06
CA ASP A 126 -15.89 -15.18 -8.66
C ASP A 126 -16.20 -14.13 -7.58
N LEU A 127 -15.31 -13.97 -6.59
CA LEU A 127 -15.45 -12.94 -5.56
C LEU A 127 -15.42 -11.54 -6.18
N TYR A 128 -14.49 -11.24 -7.07
CA TYR A 128 -14.34 -9.91 -7.66
C TYR A 128 -15.47 -9.55 -8.62
N ALA A 129 -16.13 -10.55 -9.21
CA ALA A 129 -17.37 -10.34 -9.98
C ALA A 129 -18.53 -9.85 -9.10
N GLU A 130 -18.49 -10.09 -7.78
CA GLU A 130 -19.52 -9.63 -6.86
C GLU A 130 -19.32 -8.14 -6.49
N PRO A 131 -20.41 -7.37 -6.39
CA PRO A 131 -20.41 -6.02 -5.82
C PRO A 131 -19.57 -5.88 -4.54
N GLY A 132 -18.45 -5.16 -4.66
CA GLY A 132 -17.51 -4.88 -3.57
C GLY A 132 -16.70 -6.09 -3.09
N GLY A 133 -16.57 -7.13 -3.91
CA GLY A 133 -15.63 -8.22 -3.66
C GLY A 133 -14.19 -7.88 -4.02
N GLU A 134 -13.98 -6.82 -4.81
CA GLU A 134 -12.66 -6.28 -5.15
C GLU A 134 -12.33 -5.06 -4.25
N PRO A 135 -11.34 -5.16 -3.36
CA PRO A 135 -10.88 -4.01 -2.59
C PRO A 135 -9.86 -3.19 -3.40
N ALA A 136 -9.73 -1.91 -3.06
CA ALA A 136 -8.76 -1.02 -3.68
C ALA A 136 -7.33 -1.60 -3.62
N PHE A 137 -6.54 -1.27 -4.63
CA PHE A 137 -5.18 -1.77 -4.88
C PHE A 137 -5.07 -3.25 -5.28
N PHE A 138 -6.02 -4.11 -4.93
CA PHE A 138 -5.91 -5.56 -5.17
C PHE A 138 -6.78 -6.10 -6.29
N GLY A 139 -7.42 -5.22 -7.08
CA GLY A 139 -8.12 -5.57 -8.33
C GLY A 139 -7.23 -5.84 -9.54
N MET A 140 -5.92 -5.70 -9.38
CA MET A 140 -4.97 -5.87 -10.49
C MET A 140 -4.49 -7.31 -10.62
N GLN A 141 -4.22 -7.74 -11.86
CA GLN A 141 -3.83 -9.09 -12.22
C GLN A 141 -2.59 -9.57 -11.44
N GLN A 142 -1.53 -8.78 -11.43
CA GLN A 142 -0.28 -9.18 -10.77
C GLN A 142 -0.39 -9.17 -9.24
N GLU A 143 -1.27 -8.34 -8.66
CA GLU A 143 -1.59 -8.41 -7.22
C GLU A 143 -2.37 -9.69 -6.89
N ALA A 144 -3.34 -10.08 -7.73
CA ALA A 144 -4.05 -11.34 -7.58
C ALA A 144 -3.10 -12.55 -7.63
N GLU A 145 -2.15 -12.54 -8.57
CA GLU A 145 -1.09 -13.56 -8.69
C GLU A 145 -0.17 -13.59 -7.47
N LEU A 146 0.21 -12.43 -6.91
CA LEU A 146 0.94 -12.35 -5.64
C LEU A 146 0.17 -13.02 -4.52
N LEU A 147 -1.09 -12.64 -4.30
CA LEU A 147 -1.90 -13.18 -3.21
C LEU A 147 -2.06 -14.70 -3.34
N ALA A 148 -2.34 -15.19 -4.55
CA ALA A 148 -2.50 -16.62 -4.81
C ALA A 148 -1.18 -17.39 -4.58
N SER A 149 -0.06 -16.87 -5.07
CA SER A 149 1.26 -17.50 -4.91
C SER A 149 1.68 -17.58 -3.44
N VAL A 150 1.54 -16.48 -2.71
CA VAL A 150 1.85 -16.41 -1.27
C VAL A 150 0.96 -17.33 -0.46
N ARG A 151 -0.34 -17.37 -0.76
CA ARG A 151 -1.26 -18.28 -0.08
C ARG A 151 -0.89 -19.74 -0.38
N ALA A 152 -0.57 -20.09 -1.62
CA ALA A 152 -0.19 -21.45 -1.99
C ALA A 152 1.15 -21.91 -1.38
N ALA A 153 2.04 -20.96 -1.05
CA ALA A 153 3.38 -21.26 -0.54
C ALA A 153 3.42 -21.79 0.90
N VAL A 154 2.33 -21.64 1.69
CA VAL A 154 2.28 -22.06 3.10
C VAL A 154 0.91 -22.64 3.47
N ASP A 155 0.85 -23.65 4.34
CA ASP A 155 -0.40 -24.26 4.81
C ASP A 155 -0.81 -23.77 6.21
N ASP A 156 -0.89 -22.45 6.36
CA ASP A 156 -1.31 -21.81 7.60
C ASP A 156 -2.79 -21.41 7.54
N GLU A 157 -3.45 -21.27 8.69
CA GLU A 157 -4.87 -20.90 8.74
C GLU A 157 -5.14 -19.51 8.14
N LEU A 158 -4.25 -18.55 8.43
CA LEU A 158 -4.30 -17.18 7.94
C LEU A 158 -2.90 -16.75 7.51
N VAL A 159 -2.73 -16.42 6.23
CA VAL A 159 -1.47 -16.00 5.62
C VAL A 159 -1.47 -14.49 5.36
N LEU A 160 -2.60 -13.95 4.92
CA LEU A 160 -2.78 -12.54 4.60
C LEU A 160 -3.17 -11.73 5.84
N TRP A 161 -2.35 -10.77 6.21
CA TRP A 161 -2.60 -9.81 7.29
C TRP A 161 -3.01 -8.46 6.70
N GLY A 162 -4.32 -8.23 6.59
CA GLY A 162 -4.86 -6.89 6.34
C GLY A 162 -4.70 -6.03 7.59
N ILE A 163 -4.26 -4.79 7.41
CA ILE A 163 -4.01 -3.86 8.52
C ILE A 163 -4.69 -2.51 8.35
N ASP A 164 -5.24 -2.18 7.21
CA ASP A 164 -5.70 -0.83 6.91
C ASP A 164 -7.21 -0.63 7.15
N TYR A 165 -7.72 0.55 6.79
CA TYR A 165 -9.14 0.79 6.53
C TYR A 165 -9.60 0.12 5.22
N GLU A 166 -10.90 0.16 4.95
CA GLU A 166 -11.48 -0.48 3.77
C GLU A 166 -11.87 0.55 2.70
N VAL A 167 -11.50 0.28 1.43
CA VAL A 167 -11.93 1.09 0.29
C VAL A 167 -12.41 0.15 -0.79
N GLY A 168 -13.70 0.22 -1.12
CA GLY A 168 -14.32 -0.61 -2.16
C GLY A 168 -14.88 -1.94 -1.65
N GLY A 169 -14.27 -2.54 -0.61
CA GLY A 169 -14.73 -3.80 -0.01
C GLY A 169 -15.97 -3.69 0.89
N ASP A 170 -16.54 -2.50 1.09
CA ASP A 170 -17.60 -2.28 2.09
C ASP A 170 -18.85 -3.13 1.87
N ARG A 171 -19.23 -3.40 0.61
CA ARG A 171 -20.39 -4.25 0.29
C ARG A 171 -20.16 -5.73 0.65
N GLN A 172 -18.94 -6.24 0.48
CA GLN A 172 -18.58 -7.59 0.92
C GLN A 172 -18.64 -7.68 2.45
N LEU A 173 -18.04 -6.71 3.16
CA LEU A 173 -18.06 -6.68 4.63
C LEU A 173 -19.50 -6.60 5.18
N LEU A 174 -20.36 -5.80 4.55
CA LEU A 174 -21.77 -5.70 4.93
C LEU A 174 -22.56 -6.99 4.66
N ARG A 175 -22.25 -7.72 3.59
CA ARG A 175 -22.83 -9.05 3.31
C ARG A 175 -22.43 -10.06 4.40
N GLU A 176 -21.16 -10.09 4.78
CA GLU A 176 -20.67 -10.94 5.86
C GLU A 176 -21.32 -10.60 7.20
N LEU A 177 -21.40 -9.30 7.54
CA LEU A 177 -22.04 -8.83 8.76
C LEU A 177 -23.53 -9.22 8.80
N ALA A 178 -24.24 -9.11 7.68
CA ALA A 178 -25.66 -9.46 7.58
C ALA A 178 -25.93 -10.97 7.67
N ALA A 179 -24.92 -11.82 7.40
CA ALA A 179 -25.03 -13.26 7.53
C ALA A 179 -24.84 -13.76 8.98
N LEU A 180 -24.33 -12.91 9.88
CA LEU A 180 -24.06 -13.29 11.26
C LEU A 180 -25.34 -13.26 12.13
N PRO A 181 -25.51 -14.22 13.06
CA PRO A 181 -26.61 -14.22 14.02
C PRO A 181 -26.55 -13.00 14.94
N ARG A 182 -27.67 -12.30 15.12
CA ARG A 182 -27.75 -11.03 15.86
C ARG A 182 -29.04 -10.91 16.66
N PRO A 183 -29.09 -10.07 17.70
CA PRO A 183 -30.32 -9.79 18.44
C PRO A 183 -31.26 -8.87 17.64
N ASP A 184 -32.57 -8.97 17.91
CA ASP A 184 -33.61 -8.11 17.29
C ASP A 184 -33.32 -6.62 17.44
N GLN A 185 -32.68 -6.23 18.56
CA GLN A 185 -32.29 -4.85 18.85
C GLN A 185 -31.29 -4.28 17.82
N ALA A 186 -30.49 -5.13 17.19
CA ALA A 186 -29.52 -4.73 16.16
C ALA A 186 -30.13 -4.70 14.75
N GLU A 187 -31.27 -5.38 14.53
CA GLU A 187 -31.84 -5.59 13.19
C GLU A 187 -32.19 -4.28 12.49
N ALA A 188 -32.85 -3.36 13.20
CA ALA A 188 -33.27 -2.08 12.65
C ALA A 188 -32.07 -1.20 12.27
N SER A 189 -31.05 -1.12 13.13
CA SER A 189 -29.84 -0.34 12.86
C SER A 189 -29.01 -0.95 11.72
N LEU A 190 -28.91 -2.28 11.66
CA LEU A 190 -28.21 -2.94 10.55
C LEU A 190 -28.95 -2.74 9.23
N SER A 191 -30.28 -2.85 9.23
CA SER A 191 -31.11 -2.57 8.06
C SER A 191 -30.91 -1.15 7.54
N ALA A 192 -30.82 -0.16 8.44
CA ALA A 192 -30.53 1.23 8.08
C ALA A 192 -29.13 1.39 7.47
N LEU A 193 -28.10 0.76 8.05
CA LEU A 193 -26.73 0.77 7.50
C LEU A 193 -26.68 0.14 6.09
N LEU A 194 -27.31 -1.01 5.91
CA LEU A 194 -27.40 -1.70 4.62
C LEU A 194 -28.16 -0.86 3.57
N GLN A 195 -29.24 -0.20 3.99
CA GLN A 195 -30.00 0.69 3.11
C GLN A 195 -29.18 1.90 2.68
N ALA A 196 -28.43 2.51 3.60
CA ALA A 196 -27.55 3.64 3.29
C ALA A 196 -26.47 3.25 2.27
N SER A 197 -25.84 2.09 2.46
CA SER A 197 -24.87 1.55 1.49
C SER A 197 -25.49 1.39 0.10
N ARG A 198 -26.65 0.72 0.00
CA ARG A 198 -27.35 0.53 -1.28
C ARG A 198 -27.72 1.85 -1.96
N GLN A 199 -28.22 2.82 -1.21
CA GLN A 199 -28.59 4.13 -1.75
C GLN A 199 -27.35 4.90 -2.26
N SER A 200 -26.25 4.85 -1.52
CA SER A 200 -25.01 5.50 -1.91
C SER A 200 -24.46 4.90 -3.21
N TRP A 201 -24.36 3.58 -3.28
CA TRP A 201 -23.86 2.89 -4.48
C TRP A 201 -24.77 3.07 -5.70
N ALA A 202 -26.10 3.02 -5.53
CA ALA A 202 -27.04 3.32 -6.62
C ALA A 202 -26.85 4.74 -7.17
N ARG A 203 -26.50 5.70 -6.30
CA ARG A 203 -26.22 7.08 -6.70
C ARG A 203 -24.88 7.21 -7.41
N PHE A 204 -23.85 6.51 -6.94
CA PHE A 204 -22.57 6.41 -7.65
C PHE A 204 -22.77 5.83 -9.05
N GLU A 205 -23.54 4.75 -9.20
CA GLU A 205 -23.80 4.13 -10.51
C GLU A 205 -24.51 5.08 -11.49
N ALA A 206 -25.43 5.91 -10.98
CA ALA A 206 -26.18 6.87 -11.77
C ALA A 206 -25.38 8.14 -12.13
N GLU A 207 -24.61 8.68 -11.17
CA GLU A 207 -23.95 9.99 -11.32
C GLU A 207 -22.46 9.88 -11.65
N ARG A 208 -21.85 8.71 -11.42
CA ARG A 208 -20.40 8.44 -11.52
C ARG A 208 -19.55 9.43 -10.73
N ASP A 209 -20.10 9.92 -9.62
CA ASP A 209 -19.42 10.83 -8.72
C ASP A 209 -18.83 10.05 -7.52
N PRO A 210 -17.48 9.98 -7.39
CA PRO A 210 -16.81 9.23 -6.33
C PRO A 210 -17.24 9.62 -4.91
N GLN A 211 -17.82 10.81 -4.70
CA GLN A 211 -18.35 11.20 -3.39
C GLN A 211 -19.46 10.27 -2.87
N TYR A 212 -20.07 9.45 -3.75
CA TYR A 212 -21.12 8.49 -3.39
C TYR A 212 -20.62 7.04 -3.26
N ILE A 213 -19.33 6.78 -3.42
CA ILE A 213 -18.75 5.51 -3.00
C ILE A 213 -18.89 5.42 -1.47
N PHE A 214 -19.49 4.34 -0.97
CA PHE A 214 -19.93 4.30 0.43
C PHE A 214 -18.78 4.36 1.44
N SER A 215 -17.62 3.82 1.08
CA SER A 215 -16.38 4.00 1.87
C SER A 215 -16.06 5.48 2.16
N PHE A 216 -16.42 6.41 1.26
CA PHE A 216 -16.19 7.86 1.40
C PHE A 216 -17.41 8.64 1.93
N SER A 217 -18.62 8.16 1.65
CA SER A 217 -19.88 8.86 1.98
C SER A 217 -20.52 8.41 3.30
N GLY A 218 -20.11 7.25 3.82
CA GLY A 218 -20.71 6.59 4.97
C GLY A 218 -20.64 7.43 6.25
N ASP A 219 -21.67 7.31 7.09
CA ASP A 219 -21.74 7.97 8.39
C ASP A 219 -21.30 7.01 9.50
N PRO A 220 -20.25 7.32 10.28
CA PRO A 220 -19.84 6.51 11.44
C PRO A 220 -20.97 6.26 12.44
N GLU A 221 -21.95 7.17 12.57
CA GLU A 221 -23.07 7.01 13.52
C GLU A 221 -23.98 5.82 13.16
N LEU A 222 -24.11 5.48 11.88
CA LEU A 222 -24.88 4.30 11.46
C LEU A 222 -24.24 3.03 12.01
N VAL A 223 -22.90 2.95 11.98
CA VAL A 223 -22.15 1.80 12.50
C VAL A 223 -22.23 1.74 14.02
N ARG A 224 -22.10 2.88 14.70
CA ARG A 224 -22.25 2.99 16.17
C ARG A 224 -23.63 2.55 16.65
N ALA A 225 -24.68 2.86 15.89
CA ALA A 225 -26.03 2.39 16.20
C ALA A 225 -26.12 0.86 16.15
N VAL A 226 -25.51 0.20 15.16
CA VAL A 226 -25.46 -1.27 15.09
C VAL A 226 -24.70 -1.84 16.30
N ARG A 227 -23.54 -1.27 16.64
CA ARG A 227 -22.75 -1.71 17.80
C ARG A 227 -23.52 -1.57 19.12
N THR A 228 -24.27 -0.48 19.28
CA THR A 228 -25.08 -0.23 20.48
C THR A 228 -26.21 -1.24 20.62
N GLY A 229 -26.86 -1.61 19.51
CA GLY A 229 -27.89 -2.66 19.48
C GLY A 229 -27.32 -4.09 19.57
N TRP A 230 -26.00 -4.26 19.48
CA TRP A 230 -25.32 -5.55 19.48
C TRP A 230 -24.07 -5.54 20.40
N PRO A 231 -24.25 -5.34 21.72
CA PRO A 231 -23.13 -5.18 22.66
C PRO A 231 -22.23 -6.42 22.75
N ASP A 232 -22.81 -7.62 22.64
CA ASP A 232 -22.09 -8.90 22.71
C ASP A 232 -21.83 -9.49 21.30
N ALA A 233 -21.49 -8.63 20.35
CA ALA A 233 -21.17 -9.05 18.98
C ALA A 233 -20.01 -10.06 18.95
N PRO A 234 -20.09 -11.13 18.14
CA PRO A 234 -18.98 -12.05 17.97
C PRO A 234 -17.76 -11.31 17.37
N PRO A 235 -16.52 -11.80 17.60
CA PRO A 235 -15.31 -11.11 17.15
C PRO A 235 -15.30 -10.72 15.67
N ALA A 236 -15.88 -11.55 14.79
CA ALA A 236 -16.00 -11.26 13.37
C ALA A 236 -16.89 -10.02 13.09
N ALA A 237 -18.05 -9.92 13.75
CA ALA A 237 -18.92 -8.75 13.65
C ALA A 237 -18.25 -7.50 14.24
N THR A 238 -17.57 -7.64 15.38
CA THR A 238 -16.83 -6.53 16.00
C THR A 238 -15.74 -6.00 15.08
N ALA A 239 -14.98 -6.88 14.42
CA ALA A 239 -13.93 -6.49 13.48
C ALA A 239 -14.51 -5.73 12.28
N ILE A 240 -15.57 -6.25 11.66
CA ILE A 240 -16.24 -5.58 10.53
C ILE A 240 -16.79 -4.21 10.94
N LEU A 241 -17.49 -4.12 12.06
CA LEU A 241 -18.05 -2.87 12.57
C LEU A 241 -16.94 -1.86 12.90
N GLN A 242 -15.83 -2.30 13.48
CA GLN A 242 -14.69 -1.41 13.73
C GLN A 242 -14.09 -0.89 12.42
N THR A 243 -13.86 -1.78 11.45
CA THR A 243 -13.33 -1.42 10.13
C THR A 243 -14.21 -0.39 9.42
N LEU A 244 -15.54 -0.59 9.39
CA LEU A 244 -16.47 0.35 8.76
C LEU A 244 -16.47 1.71 9.46
N GLU A 245 -16.48 1.73 10.81
CA GLU A 245 -16.44 2.98 11.57
C GLU A 245 -15.14 3.75 11.34
N ASP A 246 -13.99 3.07 11.39
CA ASP A 246 -12.69 3.70 11.14
C ASP A 246 -12.60 4.20 9.69
N THR A 247 -13.11 3.43 8.73
CA THR A 247 -13.14 3.82 7.32
C THR A 247 -13.86 5.14 7.12
N PHE A 248 -15.08 5.26 7.65
CA PHE A 248 -15.88 6.46 7.53
C PHE A 248 -15.27 7.63 8.29
N ALA A 249 -14.67 7.40 9.46
CA ALA A 249 -14.01 8.44 10.24
C ALA A 249 -12.77 9.01 9.53
N ILE A 250 -11.92 8.13 8.97
CA ILE A 250 -10.71 8.50 8.23
C ILE A 250 -11.07 9.29 6.96
N ASN A 251 -12.02 8.79 6.17
CA ASN A 251 -12.42 9.44 4.93
C ASN A 251 -13.14 10.76 5.16
N ARG A 252 -13.98 10.87 6.20
CA ARG A 252 -14.61 12.15 6.56
C ARG A 252 -13.58 13.23 6.90
N LEU A 253 -12.52 12.89 7.63
CA LEU A 253 -11.42 13.81 7.91
C LEU A 253 -10.75 14.26 6.60
N TRP A 254 -10.44 13.31 5.71
CA TRP A 254 -9.81 13.59 4.43
C TRP A 254 -10.65 14.53 3.55
N ILE A 255 -11.93 14.20 3.34
CA ILE A 255 -12.87 14.99 2.53
C ILE A 255 -13.08 16.39 3.11
N SER A 256 -13.00 16.54 4.44
CA SER A 256 -13.12 17.83 5.12
C SER A 256 -11.84 18.70 5.07
N GLY A 257 -10.80 18.26 4.37
CA GLY A 257 -9.52 18.98 4.26
C GLY A 257 -8.58 18.78 5.45
N GLN A 258 -8.88 17.84 6.35
CA GLN A 258 -8.06 17.52 7.53
C GLN A 258 -7.10 16.36 7.22
N GLY A 259 -6.36 16.46 6.12
CA GLY A 259 -5.52 15.39 5.59
C GLY A 259 -4.48 14.85 6.58
N TRP A 260 -3.82 15.72 7.35
CA TRP A 260 -2.87 15.29 8.37
C TRP A 260 -3.54 14.43 9.46
N ARG A 261 -4.68 14.88 10.00
CA ARG A 261 -5.42 14.15 11.04
C ARG A 261 -6.01 12.84 10.52
N SER A 262 -6.41 12.81 9.26
CA SER A 262 -6.85 11.58 8.56
C SER A 262 -5.72 10.55 8.52
N ASN A 263 -4.52 10.96 8.07
CA ASN A 263 -3.36 10.07 8.00
C ASN A 263 -2.82 9.67 9.38
N GLU A 264 -2.94 10.54 10.39
CA GLU A 264 -2.57 10.21 11.77
C GLU A 264 -3.47 9.10 12.32
N LEU A 265 -4.79 9.21 12.10
CA LEU A 265 -5.75 8.19 12.51
C LEU A 265 -5.53 6.88 11.74
N ARG A 266 -5.34 6.94 10.41
CA ARG A 266 -5.06 5.77 9.57
C ARG A 266 -3.80 5.03 10.05
N GLY A 267 -2.68 5.73 10.24
CA GLY A 267 -1.45 5.13 10.74
C GLY A 267 -1.56 4.59 12.18
N GLU A 268 -2.40 5.19 13.04
CA GLU A 268 -2.72 4.59 14.34
C GLU A 268 -3.44 3.25 14.18
N ARG A 269 -4.45 3.17 13.32
CA ARG A 269 -5.20 1.93 13.06
C ARG A 269 -4.35 0.85 12.43
N MET A 270 -3.53 1.19 11.45
CA MET A 270 -2.60 0.25 10.80
C MET A 270 -1.66 -0.41 11.81
N ARG A 271 -1.05 0.38 12.71
CA ARG A 271 -0.20 -0.14 13.79
C ARG A 271 -0.98 -1.02 14.77
N GLN A 272 -2.20 -0.63 15.16
CA GLN A 272 -3.03 -1.40 16.08
C GLN A 272 -3.42 -2.77 15.49
N ASN A 273 -3.85 -2.79 14.22
CA ASN A 273 -4.22 -4.01 13.51
C ASN A 273 -3.01 -4.94 13.34
N PHE A 274 -1.85 -4.40 12.96
CA PHE A 274 -0.62 -5.21 12.90
C PHE A 274 -0.28 -5.83 14.26
N LEU A 275 -0.30 -5.04 15.34
CA LEU A 275 0.01 -5.54 16.68
C LEU A 275 -1.01 -6.57 17.17
N GLN A 276 -2.26 -6.50 16.72
CA GLN A 276 -3.25 -7.53 17.01
C GLN A 276 -2.87 -8.86 16.37
N HIS A 277 -2.57 -8.86 15.06
CA HIS A 277 -2.10 -10.06 14.35
C HIS A 277 -0.82 -10.62 14.98
N TRP A 278 0.15 -9.74 15.27
CA TRP A 278 1.41 -10.11 15.88
C TRP A 278 1.22 -10.80 17.24
N ARG A 279 0.42 -10.23 18.14
CA ARG A 279 0.13 -10.83 19.45
C ARG A 279 -0.60 -12.16 19.34
N GLN A 280 -1.53 -12.31 18.40
CA GLN A 280 -2.22 -13.57 18.16
C GLN A 280 -1.25 -14.66 17.68
N ALA A 281 -0.30 -14.29 16.82
CA ALA A 281 0.76 -15.21 16.39
C ALA A 281 1.71 -15.59 17.53
N GLU A 282 2.05 -14.65 18.42
CA GLU A 282 2.83 -14.94 19.64
C GLU A 282 2.13 -15.90 20.61
N VAL A 283 0.81 -15.81 20.74
CA VAL A 283 0.03 -16.76 21.57
C VAL A 283 0.03 -18.17 20.95
N SER A 284 0.05 -18.25 19.62
CA SER A 284 0.02 -19.50 18.87
C SER A 284 1.40 -20.17 18.73
N GLY A 285 2.48 -19.50 19.15
CA GLY A 285 3.85 -20.00 19.07
C GLY A 285 4.89 -18.89 18.92
N ALA A 286 6.05 -19.21 18.35
CA ALA A 286 7.02 -18.17 17.99
C ALA A 286 6.45 -17.32 16.86
N PRO A 287 6.46 -15.97 16.97
CA PRO A 287 5.90 -15.14 15.93
C PRO A 287 6.67 -15.33 14.61
N PRO A 288 5.96 -15.36 13.47
CA PRO A 288 6.54 -15.70 12.18
C PRO A 288 7.49 -14.61 11.68
N ARG A 289 8.25 -14.88 10.62
CA ARG A 289 8.77 -13.79 9.80
C ARG A 289 7.69 -13.30 8.86
N VAL A 290 7.69 -11.99 8.63
CA VAL A 290 6.58 -11.31 7.95
C VAL A 290 7.16 -10.50 6.80
N MET A 291 6.61 -10.71 5.61
CA MET A 291 6.77 -9.81 4.48
C MET A 291 5.66 -8.76 4.56
N VAL A 292 5.98 -7.50 4.32
CA VAL A 292 5.06 -6.37 4.39
C VAL A 292 5.15 -5.63 3.07
N LYS A 293 4.04 -5.52 2.33
CA LYS A 293 3.97 -4.77 1.06
C LYS A 293 2.87 -3.72 1.17
N LEU A 294 3.25 -2.45 1.18
CA LEU A 294 2.37 -1.29 1.30
C LEU A 294 2.91 -0.15 0.43
N GLY A 295 2.10 0.86 0.16
CA GLY A 295 2.52 2.13 -0.40
C GLY A 295 3.68 2.72 0.41
N ALA A 296 4.68 3.26 -0.29
CA ALA A 296 5.98 3.63 0.29
C ALA A 296 5.86 4.57 1.49
N SER A 297 4.87 5.47 1.51
CA SER A 297 4.60 6.34 2.66
C SER A 297 4.47 5.55 3.97
N HIS A 298 3.81 4.40 3.98
CA HIS A 298 3.57 3.64 5.22
C HIS A 298 4.83 2.96 5.78
N LEU A 299 5.91 2.83 4.98
CA LEU A 299 7.10 2.06 5.32
C LEU A 299 8.39 2.89 5.49
N VAL A 300 8.28 4.22 5.47
CA VAL A 300 9.40 5.13 5.79
C VAL A 300 9.82 4.95 7.26
N ARG A 301 11.10 4.70 7.52
CA ARG A 301 11.67 4.74 8.88
C ARG A 301 11.60 6.17 9.46
N GLY A 302 10.69 6.37 10.41
CA GLY A 302 10.47 7.67 11.07
C GLY A 302 9.19 8.36 10.59
N ARG A 303 9.24 9.69 10.38
CA ARG A 303 8.12 10.46 9.84
C ARG A 303 7.97 10.17 8.35
N ASN A 304 6.77 9.78 7.92
CA ASN A 304 6.46 9.43 6.53
C ASN A 304 6.18 10.65 5.64
N MET A 305 5.66 10.40 4.43
CA MET A 305 5.37 11.42 3.42
C MET A 305 4.26 12.40 3.85
N THR A 306 3.45 12.03 4.83
CA THR A 306 2.36 12.85 5.39
C THR A 306 2.68 13.41 6.77
N ASP A 307 3.95 13.33 7.20
CA ASP A 307 4.45 13.77 8.51
C ASP A 307 3.77 13.08 9.70
N THR A 308 3.40 11.80 9.54
CA THR A 308 2.90 10.92 10.60
C THR A 308 3.84 9.73 10.83
N PHE A 309 3.54 8.89 11.83
CA PHE A 309 4.29 7.68 12.13
C PHE A 309 3.43 6.44 11.88
N ASP A 310 4.03 5.43 11.24
CA ASP A 310 3.32 4.24 10.82
C ASP A 310 4.17 2.97 10.98
N LEU A 311 3.91 1.91 10.19
CA LEU A 311 4.65 0.65 10.21
C LEU A 311 6.15 0.81 9.95
N GLY A 312 6.55 1.74 9.09
CA GLY A 312 7.96 2.05 8.84
C GLY A 312 8.72 2.50 10.10
N ALA A 313 8.02 3.13 11.05
CA ALA A 313 8.59 3.44 12.37
C ALA A 313 8.44 2.27 13.36
N LEU A 314 7.31 1.56 13.35
CA LEU A 314 7.02 0.50 14.30
C LEU A 314 7.89 -0.76 14.12
N LEU A 315 7.96 -1.29 12.90
CA LEU A 315 8.55 -2.62 12.66
C LEU A 315 10.07 -2.68 12.90
N PRO A 316 10.86 -1.68 12.48
CA PRO A 316 12.28 -1.65 12.82
C PRO A 316 12.53 -1.59 14.34
N GLU A 317 11.75 -0.79 15.08
CA GLU A 317 11.87 -0.68 16.54
C GLU A 317 11.44 -1.98 17.24
N LEU A 318 10.35 -2.60 16.79
CA LEU A 318 9.88 -3.88 17.31
C LEU A 318 10.94 -4.98 17.10
N ALA A 319 11.60 -5.03 15.94
CA ALA A 319 12.71 -5.94 15.71
C ALA A 319 13.91 -5.60 16.61
N ALA A 320 14.31 -4.32 16.67
CA ALA A 320 15.49 -3.87 17.41
C ALA A 320 15.41 -4.18 18.91
N ILE A 321 14.26 -3.93 19.55
CA ILE A 321 14.03 -4.22 20.98
C ILE A 321 14.17 -5.72 21.28
N ARG A 322 13.93 -6.57 20.28
CA ARG A 322 14.05 -8.03 20.38
C ARG A 322 15.42 -8.57 19.96
N GLY A 323 16.37 -7.69 19.60
CA GLY A 323 17.66 -8.10 19.05
C GLY A 323 17.56 -8.70 17.64
N GLU A 324 16.46 -8.45 16.94
CA GLU A 324 16.19 -8.93 15.58
C GLU A 324 16.44 -7.81 14.56
N ARG A 325 16.29 -8.12 13.27
CA ARG A 325 16.50 -7.16 12.17
C ARG A 325 15.23 -6.94 11.37
N SER A 326 15.07 -5.74 10.83
CA SER A 326 14.17 -5.48 9.71
C SER A 326 15.00 -5.05 8.49
N PHE A 327 14.45 -5.29 7.30
CA PHE A 327 15.00 -4.81 6.03
C PHE A 327 13.92 -4.04 5.28
N SER A 328 14.23 -2.83 4.81
CA SER A 328 13.27 -1.98 4.08
C SER A 328 13.74 -1.64 2.67
N LEU A 329 12.92 -2.02 1.68
CA LEU A 329 13.10 -1.77 0.26
C LEU A 329 12.07 -0.74 -0.21
N LEU A 330 12.52 0.31 -0.89
CA LEU A 330 11.67 1.17 -1.70
C LEU A 330 11.69 0.67 -3.15
N VAL A 331 10.53 0.50 -3.78
CA VAL A 331 10.38 0.11 -5.18
C VAL A 331 9.70 1.24 -5.94
N LEU A 332 10.38 1.75 -6.97
CA LEU A 332 9.87 2.81 -7.84
C LEU A 332 9.86 2.34 -9.30
N PRO A 333 8.91 2.84 -10.10
CA PRO A 333 8.96 2.64 -11.54
C PRO A 333 10.17 3.39 -12.12
N GLY A 334 10.56 3.05 -13.34
CA GLY A 334 11.55 3.83 -14.07
C GLY A 334 11.08 5.24 -14.40
N ILE A 335 12.02 6.12 -14.72
CA ILE A 335 11.71 7.42 -15.32
C ILE A 335 10.86 7.16 -16.58
N ASP A 336 9.78 7.93 -16.75
CA ASP A 336 8.79 7.83 -17.84
C ASP A 336 7.97 6.52 -17.91
N SER A 337 8.14 5.59 -16.97
CA SER A 337 7.32 4.38 -16.91
C SER A 337 5.91 4.69 -16.42
N GLN A 338 4.93 3.92 -16.90
CA GLN A 338 3.55 4.01 -16.44
C GLN A 338 3.26 2.98 -15.36
N VAL A 339 2.33 3.34 -14.48
CA VAL A 339 1.74 2.47 -13.48
C VAL A 339 0.24 2.35 -13.71
N ALA A 340 -0.35 1.27 -13.21
CA ALA A 340 -1.79 1.13 -13.16
C ALA A 340 -2.38 2.01 -12.07
N ARG A 341 -3.37 2.82 -12.43
CA ARG A 341 -4.06 3.73 -11.50
C ARG A 341 -5.55 3.45 -11.53
N LEU A 342 -6.15 3.30 -10.36
CA LEU A 342 -7.61 3.26 -10.23
C LEU A 342 -8.20 4.60 -10.69
N ASP A 343 -9.02 4.55 -11.74
CA ASP A 343 -9.96 5.59 -12.10
C ASP A 343 -11.23 5.40 -11.24
N PRO A 344 -11.51 6.27 -10.25
CA PRO A 344 -12.65 6.09 -9.35
C PRO A 344 -14.00 6.40 -10.02
N VAL A 345 -14.02 7.04 -11.19
CA VAL A 345 -15.24 7.32 -11.95
C VAL A 345 -15.64 6.09 -12.76
N ALA A 346 -14.67 5.50 -13.47
CA ALA A 346 -14.87 4.25 -14.19
C ALA A 346 -14.93 3.03 -13.26
N TRP A 347 -14.29 3.13 -12.09
CA TRP A 347 -13.99 2.02 -11.18
C TRP A 347 -13.20 0.91 -11.88
N ALA A 348 -12.08 1.30 -12.50
CA ALA A 348 -11.19 0.40 -13.25
C ALA A 348 -9.75 0.93 -13.22
N TYR A 349 -8.76 0.04 -13.36
CA TYR A 349 -7.35 0.41 -13.46
C TYR A 349 -6.98 0.78 -14.89
N GLN A 350 -6.28 1.91 -15.03
CA GLN A 350 -5.79 2.40 -16.31
C GLN A 350 -4.31 2.79 -16.21
N PRO A 351 -3.52 2.61 -17.28
CA PRO A 351 -2.17 3.14 -17.35
C PRO A 351 -2.12 4.65 -17.18
N ALA A 352 -1.26 5.13 -16.28
CA ALA A 352 -0.99 6.54 -16.06
C ALA A 352 0.46 6.74 -15.61
N PRO A 353 1.03 7.96 -15.69
CA PRO A 353 2.27 8.26 -14.97
C PRO A 353 2.14 7.95 -13.47
N ALA A 354 3.24 7.70 -12.78
CA ALA A 354 3.25 7.64 -11.32
C ALA A 354 2.63 8.93 -10.71
N LYS A 355 1.93 8.83 -9.58
CA LYS A 355 1.28 10.00 -8.92
C LYS A 355 1.67 10.19 -7.48
N ASP A 356 2.17 9.16 -6.80
CA ASP A 356 2.32 9.26 -5.35
C ASP A 356 3.53 10.13 -4.98
N GLY A 357 4.33 10.55 -5.97
CA GLY A 357 5.39 11.55 -5.82
C GLY A 357 6.58 11.01 -5.05
N TYR A 358 6.71 9.69 -4.95
CA TYR A 358 7.81 9.05 -4.23
C TYR A 358 9.18 9.27 -4.90
N ASP A 359 9.21 9.74 -6.14
CA ASP A 359 10.38 10.14 -6.90
C ASP A 359 10.81 11.60 -6.67
N GLU A 360 10.06 12.38 -5.88
CA GLU A 360 10.37 13.80 -5.62
C GLU A 360 11.78 13.98 -5.04
N ALA A 361 12.58 14.80 -5.73
CA ALA A 361 13.97 15.10 -5.39
C ALA A 361 14.92 13.88 -5.36
N LEU A 362 14.55 12.77 -6.00
CA LEU A 362 15.37 11.57 -6.12
C LEU A 362 16.18 11.50 -7.42
N GLU A 363 16.23 12.58 -8.21
CA GLU A 363 16.96 12.62 -9.49
C GLU A 363 18.41 12.11 -9.37
N PRO A 364 19.18 12.42 -8.30
CA PRO A 364 20.53 11.88 -8.13
C PRO A 364 20.59 10.35 -8.00
N LEU A 365 19.56 9.72 -7.42
CA LEU A 365 19.46 8.27 -7.26
C LEU A 365 18.92 7.62 -8.54
N LEU A 366 17.91 8.22 -9.17
CA LEU A 366 17.35 7.72 -10.43
C LEU A 366 18.37 7.78 -11.56
N ALA A 367 19.22 8.81 -11.60
CA ALA A 367 20.33 8.93 -12.55
C ALA A 367 21.47 7.90 -12.32
N ALA A 368 21.43 7.14 -11.23
CA ALA A 368 22.32 6.02 -10.99
C ALA A 368 21.75 4.68 -11.48
N ALA A 369 20.45 4.61 -11.79
CA ALA A 369 19.83 3.42 -12.37
C ALA A 369 20.33 3.20 -13.81
N VAL A 370 20.47 1.93 -14.19
CA VAL A 370 20.87 1.55 -15.55
C VAL A 370 19.66 1.60 -16.46
N ASP A 371 19.81 2.21 -17.63
CA ASP A 371 18.73 2.35 -18.60
C ASP A 371 18.23 0.98 -19.09
N GLY A 372 16.91 0.82 -19.20
CA GLY A 372 16.24 -0.42 -19.58
C GLY A 372 16.50 -1.63 -18.67
N ARG A 373 17.03 -1.44 -17.45
CA ARG A 373 17.38 -2.53 -16.52
C ARG A 373 16.90 -2.22 -15.10
N PHE A 374 16.37 -3.24 -14.44
CA PHE A 374 16.02 -3.12 -13.02
C PHE A 374 17.29 -3.00 -12.18
N THR A 375 17.37 -1.94 -11.37
CA THR A 375 18.59 -1.56 -10.66
C THR A 375 18.31 -1.38 -9.17
N LEU A 376 18.96 -2.20 -8.35
CA LEU A 376 18.93 -2.11 -6.89
C LEU A 376 20.12 -1.29 -6.39
N ILE A 377 19.87 -0.29 -5.55
CA ILE A 377 20.88 0.62 -5.01
C ILE A 377 20.86 0.49 -3.47
N ASP A 378 22.00 0.16 -2.87
CA ASP A 378 22.16 0.20 -1.41
C ASP A 378 22.24 1.65 -0.92
N LEU A 379 21.26 2.07 -0.13
CA LEU A 379 21.16 3.46 0.35
C LEU A 379 22.00 3.69 1.62
N ARG A 380 22.37 2.63 2.34
CA ARG A 380 23.06 2.75 3.64
C ARG A 380 24.41 3.45 3.51
N PRO A 381 25.27 3.14 2.51
CA PRO A 381 26.53 3.86 2.29
C PRO A 381 26.36 5.33 1.90
N LEU A 382 25.16 5.73 1.46
CA LEU A 382 24.88 7.11 1.03
C LEU A 382 24.54 8.04 2.21
N ARG A 383 24.10 7.49 3.34
CA ARG A 383 23.66 8.27 4.52
C ARG A 383 24.69 9.29 5.01
N PRO A 384 26.01 8.98 5.09
CA PRO A 384 27.02 9.97 5.50
C PRO A 384 27.24 11.11 4.49
N LEU A 385 26.82 10.95 3.24
CA LEU A 385 26.98 11.94 2.16
C LEU A 385 25.86 12.99 2.14
N LEU A 386 24.83 12.82 2.96
CA LEU A 386 23.70 13.73 3.07
C LEU A 386 23.80 14.57 4.35
N PRO A 387 24.56 15.67 4.40
CA PRO A 387 24.44 16.63 5.49
C PRO A 387 23.12 17.41 5.35
N ALA A 388 22.42 17.63 6.46
CA ALA A 388 21.10 18.27 6.48
C ALA A 388 21.07 19.65 5.79
N SER A 389 22.19 20.39 5.79
CA SER A 389 22.30 21.72 5.17
C SER A 389 22.40 21.72 3.64
N ARG A 390 22.54 20.54 2.98
CA ARG A 390 22.80 20.45 1.53
C ARG A 390 21.94 19.42 0.81
N SER A 391 20.92 18.88 1.45
CA SER A 391 20.02 17.86 0.89
C SER A 391 18.58 18.24 1.17
N SER A 392 17.68 17.96 0.23
CA SER A 392 16.25 18.17 0.43
C SER A 392 15.71 17.23 1.53
N GLU A 393 14.63 17.64 2.20
CA GLU A 393 13.94 16.80 3.18
C GLU A 393 13.47 15.49 2.52
N ALA A 394 12.93 15.55 1.29
CA ALA A 394 12.45 14.39 0.53
C ALA A 394 13.56 13.36 0.27
N LEU A 395 14.71 13.78 -0.27
CA LEU A 395 15.85 12.90 -0.52
C LEU A 395 16.36 12.26 0.79
N ARG A 396 16.46 13.06 1.86
CA ARG A 396 16.87 12.54 3.17
C ARG A 396 15.88 11.54 3.72
N ARG A 397 14.57 11.80 3.59
CA ARG A 397 13.49 10.93 4.05
C ARG A 397 13.59 9.56 3.40
N VAL A 398 13.90 9.49 2.10
CA VAL A 398 14.10 8.21 1.40
C VAL A 398 15.40 7.52 1.84
N VAL A 399 16.55 8.19 1.78
CA VAL A 399 17.86 7.56 2.06
C VAL A 399 18.02 7.12 3.53
N MET A 400 17.36 7.82 4.46
CA MET A 400 17.31 7.43 5.87
C MET A 400 16.15 6.45 6.16
N GLY A 401 15.06 6.58 5.41
CA GLY A 401 13.82 5.82 5.57
C GLY A 401 13.92 4.37 5.12
N PHE A 402 14.71 4.11 4.08
CA PHE A 402 14.87 2.79 3.47
C PHE A 402 16.32 2.31 3.53
N ASP A 403 16.51 1.00 3.41
CA ASP A 403 17.84 0.39 3.33
C ASP A 403 18.30 0.25 1.87
N MET A 404 17.37 0.01 0.95
CA MET A 404 17.63 -0.05 -0.49
C MET A 404 16.53 0.61 -1.31
N LEU A 405 16.89 1.04 -2.52
CA LEU A 405 15.99 1.50 -3.58
C LEU A 405 16.10 0.55 -4.78
N LEU A 406 14.99 0.03 -5.27
CA LEU A 406 14.89 -0.69 -6.53
C LEU A 406 14.15 0.17 -7.55
N VAL A 407 14.84 0.53 -8.62
CA VAL A 407 14.27 1.26 -9.76
C VAL A 407 13.98 0.25 -10.87
N LEU A 408 12.71 0.09 -11.22
CA LEU A 408 12.24 -0.84 -12.24
C LEU A 408 12.19 -0.14 -13.61
N ASN A 409 13.34 0.26 -14.15
CA ASN A 409 13.41 0.88 -15.48
C ASN A 409 12.84 -0.02 -16.57
N GLY A 410 11.83 0.48 -17.30
CA GLY A 410 11.12 -0.28 -18.33
C GLY A 410 9.99 -1.15 -17.78
N SER A 411 9.59 -0.97 -16.52
CA SER A 411 8.42 -1.63 -15.94
C SER A 411 7.14 -1.30 -16.69
N THR A 412 6.16 -2.19 -16.54
CA THR A 412 4.84 -2.02 -17.17
C THR A 412 3.75 -1.74 -16.14
N PRO A 413 2.67 -1.04 -16.51
CA PRO A 413 1.50 -0.92 -15.66
C PRO A 413 0.85 -2.29 -15.49
N SER A 414 0.44 -2.61 -14.26
CA SER A 414 -0.37 -3.80 -13.98
C SER A 414 -1.70 -3.75 -14.75
N SER A 415 -2.24 -4.90 -15.13
CA SER A 415 -3.53 -4.96 -15.80
C SER A 415 -4.67 -5.17 -14.81
N GLU A 416 -5.89 -4.79 -15.18
CA GLU A 416 -7.10 -5.24 -14.47
C GLU A 416 -7.11 -6.77 -14.35
N PHE A 417 -7.51 -7.29 -13.20
CA PHE A 417 -7.65 -8.74 -13.03
C PHE A 417 -8.81 -9.25 -13.89
N ALA A 418 -8.50 -10.20 -14.77
CA ALA A 418 -9.51 -10.91 -15.54
C ALA A 418 -9.53 -12.37 -15.07
N ALA A 419 -10.73 -12.94 -14.97
CA ALA A 419 -10.88 -14.36 -14.65
C ALA A 419 -10.00 -15.21 -15.58
N PRO A 420 -9.33 -16.27 -15.07
CA PRO A 420 -8.64 -17.21 -15.94
C PRO A 420 -9.62 -17.72 -16.99
N ALA A 421 -9.20 -17.82 -18.26
CA ALA A 421 -10.02 -18.45 -19.28
C ALA A 421 -10.38 -19.87 -18.82
N ALA A 422 -11.66 -20.24 -18.87
CA ALA A 422 -12.07 -21.60 -18.56
C ALA A 422 -11.36 -22.57 -19.52
N GLU A 423 -10.52 -23.44 -18.98
CA GLU A 423 -9.86 -24.53 -19.74
C GLU A 423 -10.84 -25.61 -20.17
#